data_AF-I0AKJ9-F1
#
_entry.id   AF-I0AKJ9-F1
#
_cell.length_a   1.000
_cell.length_b   1.000
_cell.length_c   1.000
_cell.angle_alpha   90.00
_cell.angle_beta   90.00
_cell.angle_gamma   90.00
#
_symmetry.space_group_name_H-M   'P 1'
#
loop_
_entity.id
_entity.type
_entity.pdbx_description
1 polymer ?
#
loop_
_entity_poly.entity_id
_entity_poly.type
_entity_poly.pdbx_seq_one_letter_code
_entity_poly.pdbx_strand_id
1 'polypeptide(L)'
;MKKLIAIFVFIFIGFTAYAETSSDYYHRVGGYFYTNLTPYGTWIEIDYGVVAWRPTIIKRNWAPYKIGRWIWTDYGWYWDSYEPFGHIVFHYGRWYYDDYYGWIWIPDDEWAPAWVEWRYDDDYIGWAPLHPYAVFSVNFGIRITYNYYVPYTQWHFVTYKHFCNPYVYNYYVPSKYKYRIYDRTKERYEYKYYNGRVRNEGIDFDLVRKRSGQKIEKRDLITSNDPREFENIKRRDEDRIRTFIADRNEIQRDRESLREVKIERSERRPKLELEKVELAEVKRTRTNDRNEVNDRKQTEQERSINRDDKFKDRTDSNERERNQNLRNREEQRRTIEQEKSRKNDSRELERRKEVELNSRIDRDSEFRNDNRRFEMKKNESRVNEQRNEVRRNEQIENRNFEQKRTETRTIESKRTDNERKVETNRNLNQQRNNNSDRRQNTSRTERTR
;
A
#
# COMPACT_ATOMS: atom_id res chain seq x y z
N MET A 1 -27.69 -77.06 3.72
CA MET A 1 -26.30 -76.81 4.13
C MET A 1 -25.82 -75.48 3.56
N LYS A 2 -25.61 -74.51 4.45
CA LYS A 2 -24.60 -73.42 4.42
C LYS A 2 -24.06 -72.97 3.05
N LYS A 3 -24.57 -71.89 2.44
CA LYS A 3 -23.81 -70.88 1.63
C LYS A 3 -24.70 -69.66 1.30
N LEU A 4 -24.94 -68.75 2.25
CA LEU A 4 -25.56 -67.43 1.95
C LEU A 4 -25.35 -66.40 3.08
N ILE A 5 -24.14 -66.35 3.66
CA ILE A 5 -23.76 -65.39 4.74
C ILE A 5 -22.61 -64.45 4.32
N ALA A 6 -22.07 -64.56 3.10
CA ALA A 6 -20.84 -63.85 2.73
C ALA A 6 -21.00 -62.44 2.13
N ILE A 7 -22.22 -61.98 1.82
CA ILE A 7 -22.42 -60.67 1.14
C ILE A 7 -22.71 -59.52 2.13
N PHE A 8 -23.15 -59.80 3.35
CA PHE A 8 -23.36 -58.76 4.37
C PHE A 8 -22.09 -58.36 5.14
N VAL A 9 -21.03 -59.19 5.08
CA VAL A 9 -19.77 -58.94 5.79
C VAL A 9 -18.85 -57.99 5.01
N PHE A 10 -18.89 -57.98 3.68
CA PHE A 10 -18.08 -57.07 2.86
C PHE A 10 -18.54 -55.61 2.90
N ILE A 11 -19.84 -55.34 3.10
CA ILE A 11 -20.36 -53.97 3.27
C ILE A 11 -20.00 -53.43 4.67
N PHE A 12 -19.90 -54.31 5.68
CA PHE A 12 -19.58 -53.91 7.06
C PHE A 12 -18.08 -53.68 7.29
N ILE A 13 -17.21 -54.48 6.66
CA ILE A 13 -15.74 -54.30 6.74
C ILE A 13 -15.30 -53.03 6.01
N GLY A 14 -16.05 -52.62 4.97
CA GLY A 14 -15.86 -51.33 4.31
C GLY A 14 -16.09 -50.15 5.25
N PHE A 15 -17.15 -50.13 6.07
CA PHE A 15 -17.38 -48.98 6.96
C PHE A 15 -16.34 -48.86 8.08
N THR A 16 -15.90 -49.96 8.69
CA THR A 16 -14.99 -49.91 9.85
C THR A 16 -13.57 -49.47 9.51
N ALA A 17 -13.04 -49.85 8.34
CA ALA A 17 -11.71 -49.42 7.89
C ALA A 17 -11.68 -47.93 7.47
N TYR A 18 -12.84 -47.41 7.02
CA TYR A 18 -12.99 -46.00 6.70
C TYR A 18 -13.10 -45.15 7.97
N ALA A 19 -13.71 -45.65 9.05
CA ALA A 19 -13.84 -44.93 10.32
C ALA A 19 -12.49 -44.52 10.97
N GLU A 20 -11.49 -45.42 10.97
CA GLU A 20 -10.15 -45.12 11.48
C GLU A 20 -9.39 -44.16 10.57
N THR A 21 -9.49 -44.38 9.25
CA THR A 21 -8.85 -43.50 8.26
C THR A 21 -9.50 -42.11 8.23
N SER A 22 -10.81 -42.02 8.44
CA SER A 22 -11.58 -40.79 8.35
C SER A 22 -11.31 -39.89 9.55
N SER A 23 -11.34 -40.39 10.79
CA SER A 23 -11.02 -39.60 11.99
C SER A 23 -9.62 -38.95 11.93
N ASP A 24 -8.61 -39.71 11.49
CA ASP A 24 -7.23 -39.23 11.36
C ASP A 24 -7.06 -38.32 10.13
N TYR A 25 -7.80 -38.57 9.05
CA TYR A 25 -7.88 -37.68 7.89
C TYR A 25 -8.53 -36.34 8.26
N TYR A 26 -9.63 -36.28 9.01
CA TYR A 26 -10.28 -35.01 9.38
C TYR A 26 -9.45 -34.19 10.36
N HIS A 27 -8.72 -34.83 11.29
CA HIS A 27 -7.76 -34.12 12.13
C HIS A 27 -6.58 -33.53 11.34
N ARG A 28 -6.19 -34.15 10.22
CA ARG A 28 -5.08 -33.68 9.36
C ARG A 28 -5.48 -32.67 8.30
N VAL A 29 -6.66 -32.84 7.72
CA VAL A 29 -7.18 -32.07 6.59
C VAL A 29 -7.90 -30.83 7.15
N GLY A 30 -8.44 -30.91 8.37
CA GLY A 30 -9.15 -29.78 8.96
C GLY A 30 -10.57 -29.71 8.41
N GLY A 31 -11.47 -29.16 9.21
CA GLY A 31 -12.89 -29.09 8.89
C GLY A 31 -13.70 -30.37 9.11
N TYR A 32 -14.98 -30.16 9.40
CA TYR A 32 -15.93 -31.19 9.82
C TYR A 32 -17.07 -31.36 8.82
N PHE A 33 -17.75 -30.31 8.33
CA PHE A 33 -18.82 -30.43 7.35
C PHE A 33 -18.29 -30.84 5.96
N TYR A 34 -17.37 -30.06 5.39
CA TYR A 34 -17.01 -30.23 3.98
C TYR A 34 -16.37 -31.57 3.67
N THR A 35 -15.44 -31.96 4.53
CA THR A 35 -14.71 -33.21 4.46
C THR A 35 -15.61 -34.41 4.79
N ASN A 36 -16.39 -34.39 5.89
CA ASN A 36 -17.26 -35.54 6.27
C ASN A 36 -18.38 -35.82 5.28
N LEU A 37 -18.81 -34.84 4.50
CA LEU A 37 -19.87 -35.03 3.51
C LEU A 37 -19.36 -35.58 2.16
N THR A 38 -18.04 -35.53 1.92
CA THR A 38 -17.42 -35.99 0.66
C THR A 38 -17.68 -37.47 0.34
N PRO A 39 -17.67 -38.41 1.30
CA PRO A 39 -17.97 -39.82 1.01
C PRO A 39 -19.42 -40.09 0.60
N TYR A 40 -20.34 -39.20 0.94
CA TYR A 40 -21.79 -39.44 0.82
C TYR A 40 -22.43 -38.67 -0.34
N GLY A 41 -21.70 -37.75 -0.96
CA GLY A 41 -22.21 -36.87 -2.00
C GLY A 41 -21.13 -36.04 -2.67
N THR A 42 -21.56 -35.17 -3.57
CA THR A 42 -20.69 -34.33 -4.38
C THR A 42 -20.91 -32.87 -4.01
N TRP A 43 -19.82 -32.16 -3.84
CA TRP A 43 -19.81 -30.70 -3.74
C TRP A 43 -19.85 -30.09 -5.13
N ILE A 44 -20.81 -29.20 -5.35
CA ILE A 44 -21.03 -28.50 -6.61
C ILE A 44 -20.96 -26.98 -6.38
N GLU A 45 -20.20 -26.29 -7.20
CA GLU A 45 -20.27 -24.84 -7.31
C GLU A 45 -21.45 -24.50 -8.22
N ILE A 46 -22.49 -23.89 -7.67
CA ILE A 46 -23.70 -23.59 -8.43
C ILE A 46 -23.56 -22.27 -9.19
N ASP A 47 -23.80 -21.15 -8.54
CA ASP A 47 -23.76 -19.84 -9.17
C ASP A 47 -23.25 -18.81 -8.16
N TYR A 48 -22.67 -17.71 -8.64
CA TYR A 48 -21.96 -16.72 -7.82
C TYR A 48 -20.96 -17.35 -6.82
N GLY A 49 -20.26 -18.42 -7.22
CA GLY A 49 -19.29 -19.15 -6.38
C GLY A 49 -19.89 -19.84 -5.14
N VAL A 50 -21.21 -19.94 -5.03
CA VAL A 50 -21.87 -20.62 -3.89
C VAL A 50 -21.66 -22.12 -4.03
N VAL A 51 -21.16 -22.73 -2.96
CA VAL A 51 -20.93 -24.18 -2.91
C VAL A 51 -22.10 -24.88 -2.22
N ALA A 52 -22.69 -25.84 -2.92
CA ALA A 52 -23.78 -26.68 -2.43
C ALA A 52 -23.36 -28.15 -2.46
N TRP A 53 -23.96 -28.96 -1.60
CA TRP A 53 -23.75 -30.39 -1.57
C TRP A 53 -24.96 -31.14 -2.12
N ARG A 54 -24.75 -32.18 -2.91
CA ARG A 54 -25.80 -33.11 -3.34
C ARG A 54 -25.47 -34.54 -2.94
N PRO A 55 -26.37 -35.27 -2.27
CA PRO A 55 -26.17 -36.69 -2.01
C PRO A 55 -26.14 -37.51 -3.30
N THR A 56 -25.22 -38.47 -3.40
CA THR A 56 -25.07 -39.34 -4.59
C THR A 56 -25.47 -40.79 -4.34
N ILE A 57 -25.37 -41.26 -3.08
CA ILE A 57 -25.64 -42.65 -2.70
C ILE A 57 -26.97 -42.73 -1.95
N ILE A 58 -28.07 -42.39 -2.64
CA ILE A 58 -29.41 -42.37 -2.06
C ILE A 58 -30.44 -43.15 -2.88
N LYS A 59 -31.45 -43.69 -2.22
CA LYS A 59 -32.57 -44.39 -2.87
C LYS A 59 -33.33 -43.42 -3.79
N ARG A 60 -33.93 -43.93 -4.88
CA ARG A 60 -34.69 -43.15 -5.88
C ARG A 60 -35.77 -42.21 -5.31
N ASN A 61 -36.34 -42.53 -4.15
CA ASN A 61 -37.38 -41.74 -3.47
C ASN A 61 -36.87 -41.10 -2.17
N TRP A 62 -35.56 -40.89 -2.03
CA TRP A 62 -35.00 -40.22 -0.87
C TRP A 62 -35.40 -38.74 -0.85
N ALA A 63 -35.58 -38.21 0.35
CA ALA A 63 -35.81 -36.80 0.59
C ALA A 63 -35.25 -36.44 1.97
N PRO A 64 -34.88 -35.17 2.20
CA PRO A 64 -34.53 -34.67 3.52
C PRO A 64 -35.63 -34.93 4.55
N TYR A 65 -35.24 -35.10 5.82
CA TYR A 65 -36.14 -35.35 6.95
C TYR A 65 -37.11 -36.54 6.74
N LYS A 66 -36.68 -37.56 6.01
CA LYS A 66 -37.49 -38.73 5.66
C LYS A 66 -37.14 -39.98 6.46
N ILE A 67 -35.87 -40.27 6.72
CA ILE A 67 -35.46 -41.51 7.39
C ILE A 67 -34.87 -41.16 8.77
N GLY A 68 -35.70 -41.25 9.80
CA GLY A 68 -35.32 -40.88 11.16
C GLY A 68 -36.52 -40.86 12.07
N ARG A 69 -36.44 -40.10 13.17
CA ARG A 69 -37.55 -39.90 14.11
C ARG A 69 -37.50 -38.52 14.75
N TRP A 70 -38.67 -38.05 15.19
CA TRP A 70 -38.79 -36.84 16.01
C TRP A 70 -38.63 -37.17 17.49
N ILE A 71 -37.77 -36.39 18.17
CA ILE A 71 -37.49 -36.53 19.59
C ILE A 71 -37.66 -35.17 20.26
N TRP A 72 -38.27 -35.15 21.44
CA TRP A 72 -38.36 -33.94 22.24
C TRP A 72 -37.08 -33.74 23.06
N THR A 73 -36.50 -32.55 23.01
CA THR A 73 -35.24 -32.19 23.68
C THR A 73 -35.36 -30.81 24.35
N ASP A 74 -34.31 -30.34 25.04
CA ASP A 74 -34.25 -28.95 25.52
C ASP A 74 -34.37 -27.91 24.41
N TYR A 75 -33.94 -28.29 23.21
CA TYR A 75 -33.97 -27.44 22.03
C TYR A 75 -35.29 -27.55 21.25
N GLY A 76 -36.26 -28.34 21.73
CA GLY A 76 -37.54 -28.61 21.06
C GLY A 76 -37.49 -29.89 20.24
N TRP A 77 -38.22 -29.94 19.12
CA TRP A 77 -38.27 -31.10 18.23
C TRP A 77 -36.95 -31.28 17.48
N TYR A 78 -36.22 -32.31 17.85
CA TYR A 78 -34.97 -32.75 17.23
C TYR A 78 -35.25 -33.85 16.22
N TRP A 79 -34.67 -33.72 15.03
CA TRP A 79 -34.69 -34.78 14.03
C TRP A 79 -33.50 -35.72 14.20
N ASP A 80 -33.74 -36.92 14.71
CA ASP A 80 -32.73 -37.98 14.81
C ASP A 80 -32.71 -38.80 13.51
N SER A 81 -31.85 -38.36 12.58
CA SER A 81 -31.71 -38.93 11.24
C SER A 81 -30.87 -40.20 11.22
N TYR A 82 -31.38 -41.27 10.62
CA TYR A 82 -30.64 -42.53 10.48
C TYR A 82 -29.63 -42.54 9.32
N GLU A 83 -29.44 -41.40 8.66
CA GLU A 83 -28.38 -41.23 7.68
C GLU A 83 -27.07 -40.84 8.37
N PRO A 84 -25.92 -41.37 7.90
CA PRO A 84 -24.62 -41.12 8.53
C PRO A 84 -24.20 -39.64 8.49
N PHE A 85 -24.67 -38.89 7.48
CA PHE A 85 -24.43 -37.46 7.31
C PHE A 85 -25.48 -36.57 8.01
N GLY A 86 -26.51 -37.16 8.62
CA GLY A 86 -27.69 -36.43 9.12
C GLY A 86 -27.39 -35.43 10.22
N HIS A 87 -26.41 -35.72 11.07
CA HIS A 87 -25.94 -34.87 12.15
C HIS A 87 -25.38 -33.51 11.66
N ILE A 88 -25.05 -33.40 10.36
CA ILE A 88 -24.64 -32.14 9.71
C ILE A 88 -25.83 -31.53 8.97
N VAL A 89 -26.29 -32.19 7.90
CA VAL A 89 -27.16 -31.57 6.88
C VAL A 89 -28.60 -31.32 7.33
N PHE A 90 -29.02 -31.85 8.48
CA PHE A 90 -30.33 -31.59 9.05
C PHE A 90 -30.31 -30.59 10.21
N HIS A 91 -29.12 -30.18 10.65
CA HIS A 91 -28.94 -29.27 11.77
C HIS A 91 -28.21 -27.98 11.38
N TYR A 92 -27.45 -28.03 10.29
CA TYR A 92 -26.80 -26.90 9.64
C TYR A 92 -27.36 -26.76 8.22
N GLY A 93 -27.49 -25.54 7.70
CA GLY A 93 -27.88 -25.30 6.31
C GLY A 93 -29.37 -25.42 5.95
N ARG A 94 -29.65 -25.37 4.65
CA ARG A 94 -31.01 -25.42 4.05
C ARG A 94 -31.05 -26.34 2.85
N TRP A 95 -32.20 -26.96 2.64
CA TRP A 95 -32.43 -27.85 1.50
C TRP A 95 -33.23 -27.15 0.41
N TYR A 96 -32.87 -27.41 -0.84
CA TYR A 96 -33.61 -26.97 -2.02
C TYR A 96 -33.75 -28.14 -2.99
N TYR A 97 -34.91 -28.25 -3.63
CA TYR A 97 -35.11 -29.23 -4.69
C TYR A 97 -35.00 -28.54 -6.05
N ASP A 98 -33.98 -28.91 -6.81
CA ASP A 98 -33.79 -28.49 -8.18
C ASP A 98 -34.20 -29.62 -9.14
N ASP A 99 -34.84 -29.27 -10.26
CA ASP A 99 -35.34 -30.27 -11.22
C ASP A 99 -34.22 -31.04 -11.93
N TYR A 100 -33.02 -30.47 -12.01
CA TYR A 100 -31.85 -31.09 -12.63
C TYR A 100 -30.99 -31.84 -11.62
N TYR A 101 -30.66 -31.20 -10.49
CA TYR A 101 -29.79 -31.81 -9.48
C TYR A 101 -30.51 -32.68 -8.46
N GLY A 102 -31.84 -32.59 -8.37
CA GLY A 102 -32.61 -33.12 -7.25
C GLY A 102 -32.38 -32.28 -6.00
N TRP A 103 -32.32 -32.95 -4.85
CA TRP A 103 -32.07 -32.27 -3.57
C TRP A 103 -30.62 -31.78 -3.48
N ILE A 104 -30.47 -30.47 -3.28
CA ILE A 104 -29.20 -29.81 -2.95
C ILE A 104 -29.29 -29.18 -1.57
N TRP A 105 -28.19 -29.22 -0.84
CA TRP A 105 -28.04 -28.63 0.48
C TRP A 105 -27.06 -27.47 0.45
N ILE A 106 -27.45 -26.35 1.02
CA ILE A 106 -26.63 -25.14 1.12
C ILE A 106 -26.19 -24.99 2.57
N PRO A 107 -24.88 -25.00 2.85
CA PRO A 107 -24.37 -24.84 4.20
C PRO A 107 -24.82 -23.54 4.88
N ASP A 108 -25.00 -23.60 6.19
CA ASP A 108 -25.19 -22.44 7.06
C ASP A 108 -24.56 -22.77 8.43
N ASP A 109 -24.11 -21.75 9.15
CA ASP A 109 -23.32 -21.98 10.38
C ASP A 109 -24.19 -22.10 11.65
N GLU A 110 -25.45 -21.71 11.56
CA GLU A 110 -26.37 -21.72 12.71
C GLU A 110 -26.93 -23.14 12.90
N TRP A 111 -26.71 -23.68 14.10
CA TRP A 111 -27.26 -24.97 14.50
C TRP A 111 -28.72 -24.82 14.95
N ALA A 112 -29.58 -25.75 14.53
CA ALA A 112 -30.89 -25.97 15.12
C ALA A 112 -31.18 -27.46 15.26
N PRO A 113 -32.10 -27.86 16.15
CA PRO A 113 -32.52 -29.25 16.28
C PRO A 113 -33.17 -29.82 15.01
N ALA A 114 -33.72 -28.95 14.15
CA ALA A 114 -34.10 -29.22 12.76
C ALA A 114 -34.44 -27.90 12.06
N TRP A 115 -34.19 -27.82 10.76
CA TRP A 115 -34.62 -26.71 9.88
C TRP A 115 -35.76 -27.18 8.96
N VAL A 116 -36.98 -27.17 9.51
CA VAL A 116 -38.20 -27.56 8.83
C VAL A 116 -39.31 -26.51 8.96
N GLU A 117 -40.20 -26.50 7.99
CA GLU A 117 -41.50 -25.84 8.06
C GLU A 117 -42.51 -26.82 8.65
N TRP A 118 -43.40 -26.33 9.51
CA TRP A 118 -44.41 -27.17 10.12
C TRP A 118 -45.79 -26.90 9.55
N ARG A 119 -46.57 -27.97 9.38
CA ARG A 119 -48.00 -27.91 9.14
C ARG A 119 -48.73 -28.82 10.09
N TYR A 120 -49.95 -28.45 10.46
CA TYR A 120 -50.79 -29.31 11.29
C TYR A 120 -52.27 -29.01 11.12
N ASP A 121 -53.09 -30.01 11.42
CA ASP A 121 -54.53 -29.87 11.63
C ASP A 121 -54.93 -30.73 12.85
N ASP A 122 -56.20 -31.15 12.89
CA ASP A 122 -56.72 -32.02 13.95
C ASP A 122 -56.19 -33.45 13.93
N ASP A 123 -55.81 -33.96 12.75
CA ASP A 123 -55.46 -35.36 12.53
C ASP A 123 -53.97 -35.57 12.22
N TYR A 124 -53.36 -34.63 11.50
CA TYR A 124 -52.05 -34.74 10.90
C TYR A 124 -51.09 -33.68 11.41
N ILE A 125 -49.83 -34.10 11.51
CA ILE A 125 -48.66 -33.23 11.55
C ILE A 125 -47.90 -33.45 10.24
N GLY A 126 -47.40 -32.38 9.67
CA GLY A 126 -46.50 -32.41 8.54
C GLY A 126 -45.29 -31.53 8.71
N TRP A 127 -44.22 -31.92 8.03
CA TRP A 127 -43.02 -31.13 7.92
C TRP A 127 -42.44 -31.19 6.52
N ALA A 128 -41.80 -30.12 6.12
CA ALA A 128 -40.96 -30.07 4.93
C ALA A 128 -39.64 -29.36 5.24
N PRO A 129 -38.58 -29.60 4.46
CA PRO A 129 -37.30 -28.95 4.68
C PRO A 129 -37.43 -27.44 4.47
N LEU A 130 -36.85 -26.65 5.37
CA LEU A 130 -36.90 -25.20 5.28
C LEU A 130 -35.99 -24.75 4.12
N HIS A 131 -36.55 -23.95 3.22
CA HIS A 131 -35.89 -23.56 1.97
C HIS A 131 -34.81 -22.48 2.19
N PRO A 132 -33.88 -22.25 1.23
CA PRO A 132 -32.79 -21.29 1.40
C PRO A 132 -33.21 -19.82 1.65
N TYR A 133 -34.41 -19.43 1.22
CA TYR A 133 -34.94 -18.09 1.48
C TYR A 133 -35.48 -17.88 2.90
N ALA A 134 -35.49 -18.92 3.74
CA ALA A 134 -36.00 -18.84 5.10
C ALA A 134 -34.82 -18.81 6.10
N VAL A 135 -34.56 -17.62 6.62
CA VAL A 135 -33.37 -17.29 7.42
C VAL A 135 -33.77 -17.03 8.86
N PHE A 136 -32.98 -17.56 9.79
CA PHE A 136 -33.21 -17.32 11.21
C PHE A 136 -32.70 -15.94 11.64
N SER A 137 -33.46 -15.28 12.50
CA SER A 137 -33.10 -14.04 13.19
C SER A 137 -33.57 -14.13 14.63
N VAL A 138 -32.66 -13.85 15.57
CA VAL A 138 -32.95 -13.90 17.02
C VAL A 138 -34.22 -13.13 17.41
N ASN A 139 -34.50 -12.00 16.76
CA ASN A 139 -35.63 -11.12 17.10
C ASN A 139 -36.96 -11.56 16.47
N PHE A 140 -36.93 -12.27 15.34
CA PHE A 140 -38.11 -12.53 14.50
C PHE A 140 -38.38 -14.02 14.27
N GLY A 141 -37.53 -14.92 14.77
CA GLY A 141 -37.58 -16.33 14.43
C GLY A 141 -37.18 -16.53 12.96
N ILE A 142 -38.09 -17.08 12.15
CA ILE A 142 -37.86 -17.26 10.72
C ILE A 142 -38.32 -16.04 9.93
N ARG A 143 -37.41 -15.43 9.17
CA ARG A 143 -37.70 -14.40 8.19
C ARG A 143 -37.60 -15.00 6.78
N ILE A 144 -38.65 -14.79 5.99
CA ILE A 144 -38.70 -15.19 4.59
C ILE A 144 -38.22 -14.02 3.72
N THR A 145 -37.14 -14.22 2.95
CA THR A 145 -36.55 -13.18 2.08
C THR A 145 -37.14 -13.18 0.66
N TYR A 146 -37.76 -14.29 0.27
CA TYR A 146 -38.43 -14.45 -1.02
C TYR A 146 -39.61 -15.39 -0.86
N ASN A 147 -40.75 -15.03 -1.46
CA ASN A 147 -41.98 -15.81 -1.36
C ASN A 147 -41.84 -17.09 -2.18
N TYR A 148 -41.32 -18.14 -1.53
CA TYR A 148 -41.20 -19.47 -2.08
C TYR A 148 -42.12 -20.41 -1.33
N TYR A 149 -42.88 -21.19 -2.08
CA TYR A 149 -43.77 -22.20 -1.54
C TYR A 149 -43.16 -23.57 -1.73
N VAL A 150 -43.06 -24.35 -0.65
CA VAL A 150 -42.59 -25.74 -0.73
C VAL A 150 -43.70 -26.63 -1.31
N PRO A 151 -43.51 -27.26 -2.48
CA PRO A 151 -44.51 -28.13 -3.09
C PRO A 151 -45.02 -29.22 -2.15
N TYR A 152 -46.33 -29.46 -2.10
CA TYR A 152 -46.95 -30.50 -1.24
C TYR A 152 -46.32 -31.90 -1.40
N THR A 153 -45.70 -32.19 -2.54
CA THR A 153 -45.00 -33.46 -2.80
C THR A 153 -43.79 -33.66 -1.89
N GLN A 154 -43.16 -32.57 -1.45
CA GLN A 154 -41.97 -32.52 -0.60
C GLN A 154 -42.30 -32.59 0.90
N TRP A 155 -43.57 -32.46 1.27
CA TRP A 155 -44.03 -32.57 2.66
C TRP A 155 -44.18 -34.01 3.11
N HIS A 156 -43.77 -34.32 4.33
CA HIS A 156 -44.06 -35.59 4.99
C HIS A 156 -45.19 -35.37 5.98
N PHE A 157 -46.30 -36.11 5.82
CA PHE A 157 -47.44 -36.04 6.74
C PHE A 157 -47.64 -37.37 7.43
N VAL A 158 -47.97 -37.33 8.73
CA VAL A 158 -48.35 -38.48 9.55
C VAL A 158 -49.43 -38.09 10.54
N THR A 159 -50.20 -39.06 11.01
CA THR A 159 -51.11 -38.84 12.15
C THR A 159 -50.32 -38.63 13.44
N TYR A 160 -50.88 -37.90 14.42
CA TYR A 160 -50.26 -37.70 15.75
C TYR A 160 -49.74 -38.98 16.41
N LYS A 161 -50.48 -40.10 16.29
CA LYS A 161 -50.08 -41.42 16.83
C LYS A 161 -48.73 -41.95 16.33
N HIS A 162 -48.31 -41.55 15.13
CA HIS A 162 -47.09 -42.07 14.50
C HIS A 162 -45.94 -41.06 14.50
N PHE A 163 -46.17 -39.83 14.97
CA PHE A 163 -45.22 -38.73 14.85
C PHE A 163 -43.86 -39.02 15.51
N CYS A 164 -43.87 -39.52 16.75
CA CYS A 164 -42.66 -39.89 17.49
C CYS A 164 -42.26 -41.38 17.28
N ASN A 165 -42.82 -42.06 16.29
CA ASN A 165 -42.47 -43.46 16.03
C ASN A 165 -41.01 -43.55 15.52
N PRO A 166 -40.16 -44.45 16.05
CA PRO A 166 -38.80 -44.64 15.54
C PRO A 166 -38.74 -44.95 14.03
N TYR A 167 -39.81 -45.56 13.50
CA TYR A 167 -39.97 -45.87 12.10
C TYR A 167 -41.09 -45.05 11.47
N VAL A 168 -41.18 -43.74 11.79
CA VAL A 168 -42.22 -42.82 11.27
C VAL A 168 -42.36 -42.88 9.75
N TYR A 169 -41.28 -43.20 9.04
CA TYR A 169 -41.26 -43.33 7.59
C TYR A 169 -42.13 -44.44 7.01
N ASN A 170 -42.57 -45.40 7.83
CA ASN A 170 -43.53 -46.43 7.45
C ASN A 170 -44.98 -45.94 7.48
N TYR A 171 -45.22 -44.76 8.06
CA TYR A 171 -46.56 -44.22 8.30
C TYR A 171 -46.84 -42.93 7.51
N TYR A 172 -45.95 -42.55 6.59
CA TYR A 172 -46.17 -41.39 5.74
C TYR A 172 -47.40 -41.53 4.86
N VAL A 173 -48.17 -40.44 4.80
CA VAL A 173 -49.30 -40.34 3.89
C VAL A 173 -48.82 -40.56 2.44
N PRO A 174 -49.48 -41.46 1.68
CA PRO A 174 -49.16 -41.69 0.28
C PRO A 174 -49.23 -40.40 -0.56
N SER A 175 -48.31 -40.27 -1.53
CA SER A 175 -48.17 -39.07 -2.36
C SER A 175 -49.49 -38.57 -2.98
N LYS A 176 -50.37 -39.48 -3.41
CA LYS A 176 -51.69 -39.16 -4.00
C LYS A 176 -52.67 -38.43 -3.06
N TYR A 177 -52.46 -38.49 -1.74
CA TYR A 177 -53.32 -37.85 -0.75
C TYR A 177 -52.70 -36.60 -0.11
N LYS A 178 -51.39 -36.35 -0.35
CA LYS A 178 -50.68 -35.22 0.28
C LYS A 178 -51.31 -33.87 -0.03
N TYR A 179 -51.80 -33.65 -1.25
CA TYR A 179 -52.40 -32.35 -1.63
C TYR A 179 -53.61 -31.98 -0.75
N ARG A 180 -54.50 -32.94 -0.45
CA ARG A 180 -55.70 -32.69 0.37
C ARG A 180 -55.35 -32.33 1.81
N ILE A 181 -54.31 -32.97 2.35
CA ILE A 181 -53.83 -32.70 3.70
C ILE A 181 -53.10 -31.36 3.72
N TYR A 182 -52.30 -31.08 2.69
CA TYR A 182 -51.64 -29.80 2.53
C TYR A 182 -52.65 -28.64 2.59
N ASP A 183 -53.69 -28.69 1.75
CA ASP A 183 -54.66 -27.59 1.60
C ASP A 183 -55.46 -27.30 2.87
N ARG A 184 -55.71 -28.31 3.71
CA ARG A 184 -56.52 -28.17 4.94
C ARG A 184 -55.72 -27.93 6.22
N THR A 185 -54.41 -28.18 6.18
CA THR A 185 -53.51 -27.93 7.32
C THR A 185 -53.08 -26.47 7.35
N LYS A 186 -52.64 -25.98 8.51
CA LYS A 186 -52.11 -24.61 8.67
C LYS A 186 -50.61 -24.63 8.96
N GLU A 187 -49.92 -23.59 8.51
CA GLU A 187 -48.46 -23.43 8.70
C GLU A 187 -48.11 -22.94 10.11
N ARG A 188 -46.90 -23.26 10.55
CA ARG A 188 -46.31 -22.79 11.81
C ARG A 188 -44.79 -22.68 11.71
N TYR A 189 -44.24 -21.54 12.11
CA TYR A 189 -42.81 -21.23 12.06
C TYR A 189 -42.26 -20.82 13.44
N GLU A 190 -42.57 -21.61 14.47
CA GLU A 190 -42.20 -21.28 15.86
C GLU A 190 -40.73 -21.63 16.15
N TYR A 191 -39.83 -20.77 15.70
CA TYR A 191 -38.41 -20.79 16.05
C TYR A 191 -38.11 -19.69 17.06
N LYS A 192 -37.46 -20.06 18.15
CA LYS A 192 -37.06 -19.15 19.22
C LYS A 192 -35.56 -19.19 19.43
N TYR A 193 -35.05 -18.20 20.16
CA TYR A 193 -33.67 -18.19 20.63
C TYR A 193 -33.66 -18.19 22.15
N TYR A 194 -32.95 -19.14 22.75
CA TYR A 194 -32.85 -19.24 24.20
C TYR A 194 -31.49 -19.79 24.61
N ASN A 195 -30.87 -19.20 25.65
CA ASN A 195 -29.53 -19.57 26.14
C ASN A 195 -28.46 -19.70 25.05
N GLY A 196 -28.47 -18.78 24.09
CA GLY A 196 -27.48 -18.76 23.01
C GLY A 196 -27.68 -19.83 21.94
N ARG A 197 -28.86 -20.46 21.86
CA ARG A 197 -29.17 -21.52 20.89
C ARG A 197 -30.56 -21.36 20.30
N VAL A 198 -30.69 -21.81 19.05
CA VAL A 198 -31.99 -21.93 18.37
C VAL A 198 -32.81 -23.05 18.99
N ARG A 199 -34.09 -22.78 19.18
CA ARG A 199 -35.09 -23.72 19.66
C ARG A 199 -36.17 -23.86 18.60
N ASN A 200 -36.44 -25.09 18.16
CA ASN A 200 -37.53 -25.40 17.23
C ASN A 200 -38.67 -26.05 17.99
N GLU A 201 -39.62 -25.24 18.46
CA GLU A 201 -40.79 -25.79 19.15
C GLU A 201 -41.80 -26.39 18.19
N GLY A 202 -41.78 -25.96 16.92
CA GLY A 202 -42.67 -26.49 15.89
C GLY A 202 -44.12 -26.56 16.34
N ILE A 203 -44.67 -27.76 16.35
CA ILE A 203 -45.99 -28.04 16.93
C ILE A 203 -45.87 -28.19 18.44
N ASP A 204 -46.75 -27.51 19.19
CA ASP A 204 -46.77 -27.52 20.65
C ASP A 204 -46.67 -28.95 21.26
N PHE A 205 -45.75 -29.12 22.21
CA PHE A 205 -45.48 -30.42 22.83
C PHE A 205 -46.70 -31.03 23.49
N ASP A 206 -47.48 -30.22 24.23
CA ASP A 206 -48.65 -30.70 24.95
C ASP A 206 -49.76 -31.14 23.99
N LEU A 207 -49.92 -30.43 22.87
CA LEU A 207 -50.80 -30.83 21.78
C LEU A 207 -50.40 -32.20 21.21
N VAL A 208 -49.11 -32.39 20.89
CA VAL A 208 -48.61 -33.65 20.33
C VAL A 208 -48.79 -34.79 21.33
N ARG A 209 -48.40 -34.58 22.60
CA ARG A 209 -48.56 -35.56 23.69
C ARG A 209 -50.02 -35.97 23.88
N LYS A 210 -50.93 -34.99 23.97
CA LYS A 210 -52.37 -35.24 24.16
C LYS A 210 -52.98 -36.01 23.00
N ARG A 211 -52.67 -35.65 21.75
CA ARG A 211 -53.28 -36.25 20.55
C ARG A 211 -52.66 -37.59 20.14
N SER A 212 -51.37 -37.77 20.38
CA SER A 212 -50.71 -39.06 20.12
C SER A 212 -51.15 -40.14 21.11
N GLY A 213 -51.52 -39.75 22.34
CA GLY A 213 -51.74 -40.66 23.45
C GLY A 213 -50.46 -41.36 23.91
N GLN A 214 -49.29 -40.90 23.46
CA GLN A 214 -48.00 -41.49 23.78
C GLN A 214 -47.35 -40.77 24.96
N LYS A 215 -46.64 -41.53 25.80
CA LYS A 215 -45.69 -40.95 26.75
C LYS A 215 -44.47 -40.47 25.97
N ILE A 216 -44.35 -39.16 25.79
CA ILE A 216 -43.19 -38.55 25.14
C ILE A 216 -42.23 -38.10 26.24
N GLU A 217 -41.06 -38.72 26.27
CA GLU A 217 -39.99 -38.38 27.21
C GLU A 217 -39.02 -37.40 26.55
N LYS A 218 -38.56 -36.44 27.34
CA LYS A 218 -37.49 -35.55 26.94
C LYS A 218 -36.17 -36.33 26.93
N ARG A 219 -35.38 -36.16 25.87
CA ARG A 219 -34.05 -36.77 25.71
C ARG A 219 -32.96 -35.71 25.74
N ASP A 220 -31.80 -36.10 26.27
CA ASP A 220 -30.63 -35.24 26.33
C ASP A 220 -29.80 -35.36 25.05
N LEU A 221 -29.28 -34.23 24.58
CA LEU A 221 -28.32 -34.18 23.49
C LEU A 221 -26.89 -34.20 24.04
N ILE A 222 -26.09 -35.17 23.61
CA ILE A 222 -24.64 -35.19 23.83
C ILE A 222 -23.97 -34.64 22.59
N THR A 223 -23.16 -33.59 22.77
CA THR A 223 -22.32 -33.09 21.68
C THR A 223 -21.08 -33.95 21.52
N SER A 224 -20.74 -34.32 20.28
CA SER A 224 -19.53 -35.04 19.94
C SER A 224 -18.98 -34.54 18.62
N ASN A 225 -17.65 -34.41 18.54
CA ASN A 225 -16.92 -34.06 17.33
C ASN A 225 -16.20 -35.26 16.71
N ASP A 226 -16.48 -36.49 17.16
CA ASP A 226 -15.94 -37.71 16.56
C ASP A 226 -16.93 -38.27 15.52
N PRO A 227 -16.64 -38.20 14.21
CA PRO A 227 -17.51 -38.71 13.15
C PRO A 227 -17.90 -40.18 13.33
N ARG A 228 -17.01 -41.00 13.92
CA ARG A 228 -17.20 -42.44 14.12
C ARG A 228 -18.36 -42.75 15.07
N GLU A 229 -18.71 -41.80 15.95
CA GLU A 229 -19.85 -41.94 16.83
C GLU A 229 -21.20 -41.82 16.09
N PHE A 230 -21.21 -41.27 14.88
CA PHE A 230 -22.42 -41.08 14.06
C PHE A 230 -22.67 -42.19 13.04
N GLU A 231 -21.64 -43.00 12.72
CA GLU A 231 -21.73 -44.10 11.77
C GLU A 231 -22.50 -45.32 12.32
N ASN A 232 -22.51 -45.51 13.64
CA ASN A 232 -23.12 -46.67 14.29
C ASN A 232 -24.61 -46.48 14.59
N ILE A 233 -25.44 -46.59 13.55
CA ILE A 233 -26.92 -46.45 13.63
C ILE A 233 -27.56 -47.45 14.61
N LYS A 234 -26.91 -48.60 14.88
CA LYS A 234 -27.45 -49.68 15.73
C LYS A 234 -27.54 -49.36 17.23
N ARG A 235 -26.90 -48.30 17.74
CA ARG A 235 -26.89 -47.92 19.17
C ARG A 235 -27.88 -46.80 19.54
N ARG A 236 -28.77 -46.42 18.63
CA ARG A 236 -29.60 -45.21 18.79
C ARG A 236 -30.78 -45.33 19.77
N ASP A 237 -31.05 -46.50 20.35
CA ASP A 237 -32.09 -46.66 21.40
C ASP A 237 -31.59 -46.38 22.82
N GLU A 238 -30.49 -45.63 22.96
CA GLU A 238 -30.04 -45.10 24.24
C GLU A 238 -30.85 -43.86 24.65
N ASP A 239 -30.94 -43.58 25.95
CA ASP A 239 -31.61 -42.38 26.51
C ASP A 239 -30.96 -41.06 26.09
N ARG A 240 -29.79 -41.13 25.45
CA ARG A 240 -28.98 -39.99 25.04
C ARG A 240 -28.80 -40.00 23.53
N ILE A 241 -28.99 -38.84 22.91
CA ILE A 241 -28.85 -38.66 21.46
C ILE A 241 -27.56 -37.91 21.19
N ARG A 242 -26.66 -38.52 20.43
CA ARG A 242 -25.43 -37.86 20.01
C ARG A 242 -25.71 -36.94 18.82
N THR A 243 -25.16 -35.74 18.87
CA THR A 243 -25.25 -34.73 17.80
C THR A 243 -23.93 -33.97 17.70
N PHE A 244 -23.72 -33.24 16.60
CA PHE A 244 -22.60 -32.33 16.46
C PHE A 244 -23.09 -30.89 16.60
N ILE A 245 -22.45 -30.14 17.49
CA ILE A 245 -22.72 -28.72 17.69
C ILE A 245 -21.39 -27.98 17.65
N ALA A 246 -21.05 -27.46 16.47
CA ALA A 246 -19.84 -26.71 16.20
C ALA A 246 -19.75 -25.43 17.04
N ASP A 247 -18.55 -25.13 17.52
CA ASP A 247 -18.16 -23.80 17.98
C ASP A 247 -17.69 -22.90 16.82
N ARG A 248 -17.43 -21.62 17.12
CA ARG A 248 -17.00 -20.64 16.11
C ARG A 248 -15.69 -21.02 15.42
N ASN A 249 -14.74 -21.61 16.15
CA ASN A 249 -13.43 -21.98 15.60
C ASN A 249 -13.54 -23.24 14.73
N GLU A 250 -14.39 -24.19 15.11
CA GLU A 250 -14.71 -25.36 14.29
C GLU A 250 -15.36 -24.95 12.98
N ILE A 251 -16.35 -24.04 13.02
CA ILE A 251 -16.96 -23.46 11.82
C ILE A 251 -15.92 -22.77 10.92
N GLN A 252 -14.98 -22.03 11.50
CA GLN A 252 -13.94 -21.34 10.71
C GLN A 252 -12.99 -22.33 10.05
N ARG A 253 -12.49 -23.32 10.80
CA ARG A 253 -11.65 -24.40 10.26
C ARG A 253 -12.36 -25.20 9.18
N ASP A 254 -13.66 -25.41 9.36
CA ASP A 254 -14.49 -26.08 8.38
C ASP A 254 -14.51 -25.36 7.03
N ARG A 255 -14.69 -24.04 7.03
CA ARG A 255 -14.61 -23.26 5.79
C ARG A 255 -13.25 -23.33 5.12
N GLU A 256 -12.17 -23.35 5.90
CA GLU A 256 -10.81 -23.43 5.36
C GLU A 256 -10.58 -24.77 4.65
N SER A 257 -11.20 -25.86 5.14
CA SER A 257 -11.13 -27.20 4.54
C SER A 257 -11.81 -27.34 3.18
N LEU A 258 -12.65 -26.37 2.79
CA LEU A 258 -13.29 -26.36 1.47
C LEU A 258 -12.25 -26.43 0.33
N ARG A 259 -11.03 -25.94 0.57
CA ARG A 259 -9.90 -25.98 -0.38
C ARG A 259 -9.37 -27.39 -0.66
N GLU A 260 -9.66 -28.34 0.21
CA GLU A 260 -9.17 -29.72 0.14
C GLU A 260 -10.24 -30.68 -0.39
N VAL A 261 -11.45 -30.16 -0.60
CA VAL A 261 -12.58 -30.91 -1.13
C VAL A 261 -12.69 -30.67 -2.63
N LYS A 262 -12.94 -31.75 -3.37
CA LYS A 262 -13.20 -31.65 -4.81
C LYS A 262 -14.56 -30.98 -5.03
N ILE A 263 -14.55 -29.80 -5.65
CA ILE A 263 -15.76 -29.08 -6.06
C ILE A 263 -15.94 -29.23 -7.56
N GLU A 264 -17.11 -29.71 -7.97
CA GLU A 264 -17.48 -29.84 -9.38
C GLU A 264 -18.22 -28.58 -9.84
N ARG A 265 -17.92 -28.11 -11.05
CA ARG A 265 -18.70 -27.00 -11.62
C ARG A 265 -20.10 -27.47 -11.98
N SER A 266 -21.09 -26.64 -11.67
CA SER A 266 -22.47 -26.88 -12.07
C SER A 266 -22.59 -26.95 -13.60
N GLU A 267 -23.05 -28.11 -14.09
CA GLU A 267 -23.43 -28.32 -15.49
C GLU A 267 -24.62 -27.44 -15.96
N ARG A 268 -25.48 -27.01 -15.04
CA ARG A 268 -26.68 -26.22 -15.32
C ARG A 268 -27.00 -25.31 -14.14
N ARG A 269 -27.20 -24.01 -14.40
CA ARG A 269 -27.65 -23.06 -13.38
C ARG A 269 -28.94 -23.56 -12.68
N PRO A 270 -28.94 -23.72 -11.34
CA PRO A 270 -30.15 -24.08 -10.59
C PRO A 270 -31.24 -23.01 -10.73
N LYS A 271 -32.50 -23.40 -10.51
CA LYS A 271 -33.62 -22.44 -10.46
C LYS A 271 -33.67 -21.57 -9.19
N LEU A 272 -32.71 -21.76 -8.29
CA LEU A 272 -32.59 -21.02 -7.05
C LEU A 272 -32.16 -19.57 -7.33
N GLU A 273 -32.96 -18.59 -6.90
CA GLU A 273 -32.61 -17.17 -6.96
C GLU A 273 -31.60 -16.82 -5.87
N LEU A 274 -30.34 -17.19 -6.10
CA LEU A 274 -29.28 -17.02 -5.11
C LEU A 274 -29.16 -15.61 -4.56
N GLU A 275 -29.48 -14.57 -5.34
CA GLU A 275 -29.49 -13.16 -4.92
C GLU A 275 -30.47 -12.85 -3.77
N LYS A 276 -31.52 -13.66 -3.61
CA LYS A 276 -32.49 -13.55 -2.52
C LYS A 276 -32.13 -14.41 -1.31
N VAL A 277 -31.16 -15.30 -1.44
CA VAL A 277 -30.70 -16.16 -0.35
C VAL A 277 -29.79 -15.35 0.58
N GLU A 278 -30.03 -15.47 1.89
CA GLU A 278 -29.36 -14.69 2.93
C GLU A 278 -28.63 -15.58 3.96
N LEU A 279 -28.33 -16.82 3.58
CA LEU A 279 -27.52 -17.75 4.37
C LEU A 279 -26.07 -17.29 4.46
N ALA A 280 -25.34 -17.76 5.47
CA ALA A 280 -24.00 -17.28 5.76
C ALA A 280 -23.01 -17.53 4.60
N GLU A 281 -23.09 -18.70 3.95
CA GLU A 281 -22.26 -19.05 2.79
C GLU A 281 -22.50 -18.08 1.61
N VAL A 282 -23.77 -17.85 1.26
CA VAL A 282 -24.14 -16.97 0.14
C VAL A 282 -23.74 -15.51 0.40
N LYS A 283 -23.91 -15.04 1.64
CA LYS A 283 -23.52 -13.67 2.03
C LYS A 283 -22.01 -13.47 1.88
N ARG A 284 -21.20 -14.47 2.22
CA ARG A 284 -19.73 -14.42 2.11
C ARG A 284 -19.26 -14.35 0.69
N THR A 285 -19.79 -15.19 -0.20
CA THR A 285 -19.32 -15.19 -1.58
C THR A 285 -19.59 -13.86 -2.25
N ARG A 286 -20.74 -13.23 -1.96
CA ARG A 286 -21.02 -11.86 -2.43
C ARG A 286 -20.07 -10.81 -1.87
N THR A 287 -19.65 -10.91 -0.61
CA THR A 287 -18.66 -9.97 -0.05
C THR A 287 -17.29 -10.15 -0.69
N ASN A 288 -16.89 -11.40 -0.97
CA ASN A 288 -15.63 -11.69 -1.65
C ASN A 288 -15.64 -11.16 -3.09
N ASP A 289 -16.72 -11.42 -3.85
CA ASP A 289 -16.89 -10.86 -5.20
C ASP A 289 -16.83 -9.33 -5.20
N ARG A 290 -17.47 -8.66 -4.23
CA ARG A 290 -17.42 -7.20 -4.10
C ARG A 290 -16.02 -6.69 -3.79
N ASN A 291 -15.29 -7.36 -2.91
CA ASN A 291 -13.92 -6.99 -2.59
C ASN A 291 -13.01 -7.18 -3.80
N GLU A 292 -13.12 -8.29 -4.53
CA GLU A 292 -12.33 -8.53 -5.74
C GLU A 292 -12.63 -7.49 -6.83
N VAL A 293 -13.89 -7.09 -7.01
CA VAL A 293 -14.29 -6.02 -7.93
C VAL A 293 -13.70 -4.67 -7.50
N ASN A 294 -13.69 -4.37 -6.20
CA ASN A 294 -13.10 -3.15 -5.68
C ASN A 294 -11.57 -3.14 -5.85
N ASP A 295 -10.89 -4.25 -5.58
CA ASP A 295 -9.44 -4.39 -5.77
C ASP A 295 -9.05 -4.25 -7.25
N ARG A 296 -9.85 -4.81 -8.18
CA ARG A 296 -9.64 -4.62 -9.62
C ARG A 296 -9.79 -3.15 -10.02
N LYS A 297 -10.83 -2.46 -9.52
CA LYS A 297 -11.02 -1.01 -9.75
C LYS A 297 -9.87 -0.18 -9.20
N GLN A 298 -9.41 -0.49 -7.99
CA GLN A 298 -8.26 0.18 -7.39
C GLN A 298 -6.98 -0.06 -8.20
N THR A 299 -6.74 -1.29 -8.64
CA THR A 299 -5.59 -1.63 -9.50
C THR A 299 -5.66 -0.91 -10.85
N GLU A 300 -6.84 -0.81 -11.46
CA GLU A 300 -7.03 -0.05 -12.70
C GLU A 300 -6.80 1.45 -12.49
N GLN A 301 -7.24 2.00 -11.35
CA GLN A 301 -7.05 3.40 -11.00
C GLN A 301 -5.57 3.73 -10.69
N GLU A 302 -4.86 2.85 -10.00
CA GLU A 302 -3.41 2.95 -9.79
C GLU A 302 -2.63 2.83 -11.12
N ARG A 303 -3.11 2.00 -12.06
CA ARG A 303 -2.53 1.93 -13.42
C ARG A 303 -2.79 3.19 -14.23
N SER A 304 -3.95 3.84 -14.10
CA SER A 304 -4.20 5.12 -14.77
C SER A 304 -3.36 6.25 -14.17
N ILE A 305 -3.23 6.33 -12.85
CA ILE A 305 -2.40 7.33 -12.17
C ILE A 305 -0.94 7.18 -12.58
N ASN A 306 -0.40 5.95 -12.59
CA ASN A 306 0.96 5.69 -13.06
C ASN A 306 1.19 6.03 -14.53
N ARG A 307 0.16 5.94 -15.39
CA ARG A 307 0.26 6.38 -16.80
C ARG A 307 0.31 7.90 -16.91
N ASP A 308 -0.49 8.61 -16.12
CA ASP A 308 -0.55 10.08 -16.12
C ASP A 308 0.74 10.69 -15.54
N ASP A 309 1.29 10.10 -14.47
CA ASP A 309 2.58 10.53 -13.91
C ASP A 309 3.74 10.30 -14.89
N LYS A 310 3.76 9.14 -15.58
CA LYS A 310 4.78 8.85 -16.60
C LYS A 310 4.69 9.76 -17.84
N PHE A 311 3.49 10.30 -18.13
CA PHE A 311 3.29 11.26 -19.21
C PHE A 311 3.75 12.67 -18.79
N LYS A 312 3.45 13.11 -17.57
CA LYS A 312 3.94 14.39 -17.02
C LYS A 312 5.46 14.43 -16.92
N ASP A 313 6.08 13.37 -16.38
CA ASP A 313 7.53 13.32 -16.17
C ASP A 313 8.33 13.36 -17.50
N ARG A 314 7.78 12.73 -18.56
CA ARG A 314 8.34 12.84 -19.92
C ARG A 314 8.20 14.24 -20.53
N THR A 315 7.11 14.95 -20.22
CA THR A 315 6.86 16.28 -20.76
C THR A 315 7.78 17.32 -20.11
N ASP A 316 7.93 17.25 -18.79
CA ASP A 316 8.85 18.09 -18.02
C ASP A 316 10.33 17.88 -18.39
N SER A 317 10.73 16.63 -18.66
CA SER A 317 12.11 16.33 -19.07
C SER A 317 12.45 16.95 -20.43
N ASN A 318 11.54 16.83 -21.41
CA ASN A 318 11.73 17.42 -22.75
C ASN A 318 11.76 18.96 -22.71
N GLU A 319 10.98 19.59 -21.83
CA GLU A 319 10.96 21.05 -21.69
C GLU A 319 12.23 21.59 -21.03
N ARG A 320 12.77 20.87 -20.04
CA ARG A 320 14.07 21.20 -19.41
C ARG A 320 15.22 21.12 -20.40
N GLU A 321 15.28 20.06 -21.21
CA GLU A 321 16.32 19.89 -22.23
C GLU A 321 16.27 20.99 -23.30
N ARG A 322 15.06 21.38 -23.74
CA ARG A 322 14.86 22.47 -24.69
C ARG A 322 15.35 23.82 -24.14
N ASN A 323 15.04 24.12 -22.87
CA ASN A 323 15.46 25.36 -22.23
C ASN A 323 16.98 25.44 -22.00
N GLN A 324 17.62 24.31 -21.71
CA GLN A 324 19.07 24.24 -21.55
C GLN A 324 19.79 24.46 -22.90
N ASN A 325 19.27 23.88 -23.99
CA ASN A 325 19.81 24.10 -25.33
C ASN A 325 19.66 25.55 -25.81
N LEU A 326 18.57 26.24 -25.45
CA LEU A 326 18.40 27.66 -25.77
C LEU A 326 19.43 28.54 -25.06
N ARG A 327 19.67 28.30 -23.76
CA ARG A 327 20.68 29.03 -22.98
C ARG A 327 22.09 28.87 -23.55
N ASN A 328 22.48 27.63 -23.87
CA ASN A 328 23.80 27.36 -24.47
C ASN A 328 24.00 28.09 -25.81
N ARG A 329 22.93 28.24 -26.60
CA ARG A 329 22.96 28.92 -27.90
C ARG A 329 23.07 30.44 -27.78
N GLU A 330 22.44 31.03 -26.76
CA GLU A 330 22.61 32.44 -26.43
C GLU A 330 24.02 32.75 -25.91
N GLU A 331 24.58 31.84 -25.11
CA GLU A 331 25.92 31.99 -24.57
C GLU A 331 26.98 31.94 -25.68
N GLN A 332 26.87 30.99 -26.61
CA GLN A 332 27.70 30.95 -27.83
C GLN A 332 27.59 32.22 -28.68
N ARG A 333 26.37 32.77 -28.84
CA ARG A 333 26.18 34.02 -29.57
C ARG A 333 26.94 35.18 -28.91
N ARG A 334 26.86 35.31 -27.58
CA ARG A 334 27.60 36.35 -26.83
C ARG A 334 29.10 36.19 -26.97
N THR A 335 29.62 34.96 -26.97
CA THR A 335 31.06 34.71 -27.16
C THR A 335 31.52 35.15 -28.56
N ILE A 336 30.77 34.79 -29.60
CA ILE A 336 31.09 35.18 -30.99
C ILE A 336 31.04 36.70 -31.17
N GLU A 337 30.11 37.37 -30.50
CA GLU A 337 29.96 38.83 -30.56
C GLU A 337 31.11 39.56 -29.85
N GLN A 338 31.55 39.06 -28.70
CA GLN A 338 32.76 39.54 -28.02
C GLN A 338 34.05 39.30 -28.83
N GLU A 339 34.13 38.19 -29.57
CA GLU A 339 35.30 37.90 -30.41
C GLU A 339 35.36 38.84 -31.63
N LYS A 340 34.20 39.20 -32.19
CA LYS A 340 34.09 40.21 -33.25
C LYS A 340 34.49 41.61 -32.78
N SER A 341 34.10 42.02 -31.57
CA SER A 341 34.51 43.33 -31.03
C SER A 341 36.02 43.40 -30.81
N ARG A 342 36.63 42.35 -30.24
CA ARG A 342 38.10 42.27 -30.06
C ARG A 342 38.87 42.33 -31.39
N LYS A 343 38.34 41.73 -32.46
CA LYS A 343 38.93 41.81 -33.81
C LYS A 343 38.80 43.19 -34.45
N ASN A 344 37.74 43.94 -34.14
CA ASN A 344 37.59 45.32 -34.61
C ASN A 344 38.51 46.28 -33.85
N ASP A 345 38.59 46.14 -32.53
CA ASP A 345 39.47 46.98 -31.68
C ASP A 345 40.95 46.82 -32.05
N SER A 346 41.38 45.58 -32.35
CA SER A 346 42.76 45.30 -32.79
C SER A 346 43.09 45.93 -34.15
N ARG A 347 42.16 45.88 -35.12
CA ARG A 347 42.33 46.55 -36.43
C ARG A 347 42.38 48.06 -36.31
N GLU A 348 41.62 48.65 -35.39
CA GLU A 348 41.63 50.09 -35.17
C GLU A 348 42.93 50.57 -34.49
N LEU A 349 43.47 49.76 -33.57
CA LEU A 349 44.77 50.00 -32.94
C LEU A 349 45.93 49.96 -33.96
N GLU A 350 45.86 49.04 -34.92
CA GLU A 350 46.86 48.90 -35.99
C GLU A 350 46.85 50.12 -36.92
N ARG A 351 45.66 50.60 -37.30
CA ARG A 351 45.48 51.85 -38.07
C ARG A 351 46.04 53.07 -37.36
N ARG A 352 45.87 53.17 -36.04
CA ARG A 352 46.41 54.27 -35.23
C ARG A 352 47.95 54.27 -35.21
N LYS A 353 48.57 53.08 -35.11
CA LYS A 353 50.04 52.95 -35.16
C LYS A 353 50.61 53.38 -36.51
N GLU A 354 49.91 53.09 -37.60
CA GLU A 354 50.34 53.46 -38.96
C GLU A 354 50.29 54.99 -39.18
N VAL A 355 49.25 55.67 -38.68
CA VAL A 355 49.15 57.14 -38.70
C VAL A 355 50.22 57.79 -37.81
N GLU A 356 50.52 57.20 -36.65
CA GLU A 356 51.58 57.70 -35.77
C GLU A 356 52.98 57.54 -36.38
N LEU A 357 53.24 56.46 -37.12
CA LEU A 357 54.51 56.23 -37.81
C LEU A 357 54.74 57.26 -38.93
N ASN A 358 53.73 57.53 -39.75
CA ASN A 358 53.84 58.53 -40.83
C ASN A 358 54.07 59.94 -40.28
N SER A 359 53.41 60.32 -39.19
CA SER A 359 53.63 61.61 -38.52
C SER A 359 54.97 61.73 -37.78
N ARG A 360 55.69 60.62 -37.53
CA ARG A 360 57.09 60.65 -37.05
C ARG A 360 58.08 60.86 -38.19
N ILE A 361 57.83 60.25 -39.35
CA ILE A 361 58.67 60.40 -40.55
C ILE A 361 58.66 61.85 -41.06
N ASP A 362 57.50 62.52 -41.05
CA ASP A 362 57.40 63.93 -41.44
C ASP A 362 58.17 64.85 -40.48
N ARG A 363 58.08 64.60 -39.16
CA ARG A 363 58.82 65.36 -38.13
C ARG A 363 60.33 65.21 -38.22
N ASP A 364 60.83 64.01 -38.54
CA ASP A 364 62.27 63.78 -38.72
C ASP A 364 62.83 64.47 -39.97
N SER A 365 62.00 64.69 -41.00
CA SER A 365 62.36 65.42 -42.21
C SER A 365 62.51 66.94 -41.95
N GLU A 366 61.64 67.52 -41.12
CA GLU A 366 61.71 68.92 -40.69
C GLU A 366 62.91 69.18 -39.78
N PHE A 367 63.18 68.29 -38.82
CA PHE A 367 64.30 68.42 -37.89
C PHE A 367 65.67 68.39 -38.59
N ARG A 368 65.84 67.58 -39.65
CA ARG A 368 67.07 67.56 -40.46
C ARG A 368 67.32 68.86 -41.23
N ASN A 369 66.26 69.53 -41.69
CA ASN A 369 66.38 70.79 -42.43
C ASN A 369 66.72 71.97 -41.50
N ASP A 370 66.15 72.01 -40.31
CA ASP A 370 66.46 73.05 -39.32
C ASP A 370 67.90 72.93 -38.78
N ASN A 371 68.41 71.72 -38.60
CA ASN A 371 69.77 71.52 -38.11
C ASN A 371 70.83 72.02 -39.13
N ARG A 372 70.58 71.86 -40.44
CA ARG A 372 71.44 72.44 -41.50
C ARG A 372 71.45 73.97 -41.48
N ARG A 373 70.31 74.61 -41.23
CA ARG A 373 70.23 76.08 -41.11
C ARG A 373 70.95 76.60 -39.86
N PHE A 374 70.94 75.84 -38.78
CA PHE A 374 71.60 76.20 -37.53
C PHE A 374 73.13 76.12 -37.64
N GLU A 375 73.69 75.11 -38.32
CA GLU A 375 75.14 75.00 -38.54
C GLU A 375 75.71 76.13 -39.42
N MET A 376 74.99 76.57 -40.46
CA MET A 376 75.43 77.71 -41.30
C MET A 376 75.52 79.02 -40.49
N LYS A 377 74.52 79.32 -39.63
CA LYS A 377 74.55 80.51 -38.77
C LYS A 377 75.65 80.46 -37.71
N LYS A 378 75.94 79.28 -37.17
CA LYS A 378 77.00 79.10 -36.15
C LYS A 378 78.41 79.35 -36.72
N ASN A 379 78.65 79.02 -37.98
CA ASN A 379 79.94 79.29 -38.63
C ASN A 379 80.16 80.78 -38.93
N GLU A 380 79.13 81.53 -39.34
CA GLU A 380 79.24 82.99 -39.50
C GLU A 380 79.54 83.72 -38.19
N SER A 381 78.92 83.31 -37.08
CA SER A 381 79.17 83.91 -35.76
C SER A 381 80.61 83.67 -35.26
N ARG A 382 81.17 82.47 -35.48
CA ARG A 382 82.57 82.14 -35.07
C ARG A 382 83.62 82.97 -35.81
N VAL A 383 83.41 83.24 -37.10
CA VAL A 383 84.34 84.06 -37.90
C VAL A 383 84.34 85.52 -37.43
N ASN A 384 83.18 86.05 -37.03
CA ASN A 384 83.07 87.40 -36.48
C ASN A 384 83.65 87.53 -35.06
N GLU A 385 83.50 86.51 -34.21
CA GLU A 385 84.10 86.50 -32.87
C GLU A 385 85.63 86.49 -32.90
N GLN A 386 86.25 85.64 -33.74
CA GLN A 386 87.72 85.63 -33.89
C GLN A 386 88.27 86.98 -34.35
N ARG A 387 87.55 87.69 -35.23
CA ARG A 387 87.96 89.00 -35.73
C ARG A 387 87.89 90.10 -34.65
N ASN A 388 86.93 89.99 -33.73
CA ASN A 388 86.77 90.91 -32.60
C ASN A 388 87.75 90.63 -31.46
N GLU A 389 88.15 89.37 -31.28
CA GLU A 389 89.09 88.94 -30.23
C GLU A 389 90.53 89.41 -30.52
N VAL A 390 90.97 89.35 -31.78
CA VAL A 390 92.28 89.90 -32.20
C VAL A 390 92.38 91.40 -31.91
N ARG A 391 91.33 92.18 -32.25
CA ARG A 391 91.27 93.62 -31.93
C ARG A 391 91.30 93.91 -30.43
N ARG A 392 90.69 93.06 -29.62
CA ARG A 392 90.62 93.23 -28.16
C ARG A 392 91.97 92.94 -27.50
N ASN A 393 92.72 91.95 -28.00
CA ASN A 393 94.03 91.62 -27.45
C ASN A 393 95.08 92.71 -27.70
N GLU A 394 95.09 93.35 -28.87
CA GLU A 394 95.95 94.51 -29.13
C GLU A 394 95.69 95.68 -28.16
N GLN A 395 94.43 95.89 -27.74
CA GLN A 395 94.07 96.93 -26.78
C GLN A 395 94.45 96.58 -25.33
N ILE A 396 94.45 95.30 -24.97
CA ILE A 396 94.80 94.82 -23.61
C ILE A 396 96.31 94.88 -23.38
N GLU A 397 97.14 94.53 -24.38
CA GLU A 397 98.60 94.64 -24.25
C GLU A 397 99.05 96.09 -23.97
N ASN A 398 98.45 97.06 -24.67
CA ASN A 398 98.74 98.48 -24.43
C ASN A 398 98.36 98.93 -23.01
N ARG A 399 97.25 98.45 -22.43
CA ARG A 399 96.84 98.78 -21.05
C ARG A 399 97.72 98.12 -19.98
N ASN A 400 98.10 96.86 -20.18
CA ASN A 400 98.93 96.12 -19.22
C ASN A 400 100.34 96.72 -19.08
N PHE A 401 100.85 97.34 -20.14
CA PHE A 401 102.12 98.05 -20.10
C PHE A 401 102.07 99.32 -19.21
N GLU A 402 100.95 100.05 -19.20
CA GLU A 402 100.75 101.20 -18.33
C GLU A 402 100.51 100.81 -16.85
N GLN A 403 99.78 99.72 -16.59
CA GLN A 403 99.45 99.30 -15.22
C GLN A 403 100.65 98.76 -14.43
N LYS A 404 101.54 97.96 -15.05
CA LYS A 404 102.76 97.45 -14.39
C LYS A 404 103.68 98.56 -13.89
N ARG A 405 103.68 99.72 -14.56
CA ARG A 405 104.49 100.88 -14.18
C ARG A 405 103.99 101.55 -12.90
N THR A 406 102.74 101.32 -12.52
CA THR A 406 102.08 102.00 -11.40
C THR A 406 102.09 101.14 -10.13
N GLU A 407 101.94 99.81 -10.25
CA GLU A 407 101.94 98.87 -9.11
C GLU A 407 103.30 98.76 -8.41
N THR A 408 104.42 98.93 -9.12
CA THR A 408 105.76 98.91 -8.49
C THR A 408 105.92 100.04 -7.46
N ARG A 409 105.26 101.19 -7.65
CA ARG A 409 105.29 102.31 -6.70
C ARG A 409 104.48 102.04 -5.42
N THR A 410 103.52 101.12 -5.43
CA THR A 410 102.57 100.93 -4.32
C THR A 410 102.98 99.81 -3.35
N ILE A 411 103.81 98.86 -3.80
CA ILE A 411 104.26 97.71 -3.01
C ILE A 411 105.31 98.08 -1.95
N GLU A 412 106.15 99.10 -2.22
CA GLU A 412 107.16 99.58 -1.26
C GLU A 412 106.54 100.19 0.01
N SER A 413 105.39 100.86 -0.11
CA SER A 413 104.76 101.55 1.03
C SER A 413 104.09 100.62 2.05
N LYS A 414 103.67 99.41 1.66
CA LYS A 414 102.86 98.51 2.52
C LYS A 414 103.69 97.55 3.40
N ARG A 415 105.01 97.46 3.20
CA ARG A 415 105.88 96.59 4.01
C ARG A 415 106.14 97.11 5.42
N THR A 416 106.14 98.42 5.62
CA THR A 416 106.46 99.07 6.90
C THR A 416 105.36 98.96 7.97
N ASP A 417 104.10 98.76 7.58
CA ASP A 417 102.96 98.75 8.52
C ASP A 417 102.72 97.41 9.23
N ASN A 418 103.28 96.30 8.73
CA ASN A 418 102.91 94.95 9.18
C ASN A 418 103.71 94.42 10.39
N GLU A 419 104.81 95.06 10.80
CA GLU A 419 105.69 94.48 11.83
C GLU A 419 105.24 94.75 13.28
N ARG A 420 104.44 95.80 13.57
CA ARG A 420 104.14 96.16 14.97
C ARG A 420 102.84 95.60 15.56
N LYS A 421 101.91 95.05 14.74
CA LYS A 421 100.63 94.49 15.22
C LYS A 421 100.74 93.10 15.87
N VAL A 422 101.89 92.44 15.78
CA VAL A 422 102.08 91.03 16.22
C VAL A 422 102.18 90.88 17.74
N GLU A 423 102.48 91.93 18.50
CA GLU A 423 102.80 91.82 19.93
C GLU A 423 101.55 91.76 20.86
N THR A 424 100.39 92.23 20.39
CA THR A 424 99.17 92.39 21.21
C THR A 424 98.40 91.08 21.44
N ASN A 425 98.60 90.04 20.63
CA ASN A 425 97.73 88.85 20.60
C ASN A 425 98.13 87.71 21.57
N ARG A 426 99.19 87.84 22.37
CA ARG A 426 99.80 86.65 23.00
C ARG A 426 99.15 86.12 24.29
N ASN A 427 98.53 86.93 25.17
CA ASN A 427 98.19 86.43 26.52
C ASN A 427 96.72 86.57 26.98
N LEU A 428 95.78 86.84 26.05
CA LEU A 428 94.33 86.65 26.22
C LEU A 428 93.92 85.19 26.56
N ASN A 429 94.86 84.24 26.67
CA ASN A 429 94.63 82.80 26.79
C ASN A 429 94.48 82.24 28.23
N GLN A 430 94.66 83.00 29.32
CA GLN A 430 94.67 82.42 30.68
C GLN A 430 93.32 82.42 31.45
N GLN A 431 92.32 83.24 31.09
CA GLN A 431 91.07 83.35 31.89
C GLN A 431 89.94 82.38 31.48
N ARG A 432 90.12 81.58 30.42
CA ARG A 432 89.05 80.79 29.77
C ARG A 432 88.65 79.48 30.49
N ASN A 433 89.28 79.08 31.59
CA ASN A 433 89.09 77.74 32.21
C ASN A 433 87.99 77.62 33.30
N ASN A 434 87.34 78.69 33.77
CA ASN A 434 86.48 78.63 34.97
C ASN A 434 84.97 78.37 34.75
N ASN A 435 84.49 78.23 33.51
CA ASN A 435 83.03 78.30 33.21
C ASN A 435 82.32 76.99 32.86
N SER A 436 82.92 75.80 33.04
CA SER A 436 82.38 74.53 32.52
C SER A 436 81.42 73.73 33.41
N ASP A 437 81.15 74.09 34.67
CA ASP A 437 80.47 73.19 35.64
C ASP A 437 78.97 73.46 35.93
N ARG A 438 78.27 74.29 35.15
CA ARG A 438 76.85 74.60 35.41
C ARG A 438 75.94 74.21 34.24
N ARG A 439 75.04 73.25 34.51
CA ARG A 439 73.76 72.94 33.80
C ARG A 439 73.76 71.72 32.84
N GLN A 440 74.11 70.55 33.39
CA GLN A 440 73.47 69.27 33.02
C GLN A 440 72.45 68.90 34.11
N ASN A 441 71.16 68.95 33.80
CA ASN A 441 70.00 68.35 34.51
C ASN A 441 68.75 69.09 34.00
N THR A 442 67.64 68.51 33.55
CA THR A 442 67.13 67.13 33.46
C THR A 442 65.79 67.27 32.73
N SER A 443 65.62 66.63 31.57
CA SER A 443 64.36 66.53 30.83
C SER A 443 63.87 65.08 30.86
N ARG A 444 63.03 64.74 31.85
CA ARG A 444 62.22 63.51 32.00
C ARG A 444 61.34 63.76 33.24
N THR A 445 60.01 63.72 33.18
CA THR A 445 59.19 62.54 33.55
C THR A 445 57.70 62.88 33.32
N GLU A 446 56.92 61.85 32.98
CA GLU A 446 55.51 61.78 32.61
C GLU A 446 54.48 61.93 33.75
N ARG A 447 53.21 62.10 33.36
CA ARG A 447 51.94 61.52 33.92
C ARG A 447 51.62 61.62 35.42
N THR A 448 50.51 62.30 35.72
CA THR A 448 49.29 61.93 36.50
C THR A 448 48.60 63.26 36.86
N ARG A 449 47.28 63.48 36.80
CA ARG A 449 46.09 62.67 37.03
C ARG A 449 44.90 63.33 36.34
#